data_AF-A0A955JYX6-F1
#
_entry.id   AF-A0A955JYX6-F1
#
_cell.length_a   1.000
_cell.length_b   1.000
_cell.length_c   1.000
_cell.angle_alpha   90.00
_cell.angle_beta   90.00
_cell.angle_gamma   90.00
#
_symmetry.space_group_name_H-M   'P 1'
#
loop_
_entity.id
_entity.type
_entity.pdbx_description
1 polymer ?
#
loop_
_entity_poly.entity_id
_entity_poly.type
_entity_poly.pdbx_seq_one_letter_code
_entity_poly.pdbx_strand_id
1 'polypeptide(L)'
;MPKSVATKQGFTIVELLIAIAVVAILAAISVVTYRGILDRARTSAVTSSLSQTSNKLDIYKTTEGSYPASLAVVGVSNSTSLKYEYTLGTDGHYCMTATDQNISYFTSSTTKKTVVGGCAGHTWPGSVVLTNLVPNGDFRQGTSSWLGYGASISVVDDSLTATVTNVFGGVAARSTLSPTAVSGRAYYLKYTIKPFWTHQPLVVGLGGPGWMAPKASAGIETVVSGIYTATTPSTYVDLRLNQAGTTMMATGSQVSFKRVLVIDLTTTFGAGKEPTKDQMDQIMTQLPNGWFYSTTTVNTNGIL
;
A
#
# COMPACT_ATOMS: atom_id res chain seq x y z
N MET A 1 -21.33 16.06 -79.60
CA MET A 1 -20.30 15.75 -78.58
C MET A 1 -21.00 15.34 -77.30
N PRO A 2 -20.77 14.13 -76.75
CA PRO A 2 -21.28 13.77 -75.42
C PRO A 2 -20.51 14.57 -74.34
N LYS A 3 -21.21 15.11 -73.35
CA LYS A 3 -20.55 15.69 -72.16
C LYS A 3 -20.12 14.55 -71.24
N SER A 4 -18.83 14.49 -70.90
CA SER A 4 -18.35 13.59 -69.86
C SER A 4 -18.94 14.03 -68.51
N VAL A 5 -19.75 13.17 -67.89
CA VAL A 5 -20.30 13.41 -66.56
C VAL A 5 -19.30 12.87 -65.55
N ALA A 6 -18.61 13.76 -64.85
CA ALA A 6 -17.68 13.38 -63.78
C ALA A 6 -18.46 12.72 -62.64
N THR A 7 -18.30 11.39 -62.50
CA THR A 7 -18.90 10.61 -61.43
C THR A 7 -18.26 11.00 -60.09
N LYS A 8 -19.01 11.70 -59.24
CA LYS A 8 -18.62 11.93 -57.85
C LYS A 8 -18.58 10.59 -57.12
N GLN A 9 -17.38 10.05 -56.92
CA GLN A 9 -17.16 8.92 -56.03
C GLN A 9 -17.44 9.39 -54.60
N GLY A 10 -18.47 8.80 -53.97
CA GLY A 10 -18.78 9.01 -52.56
C GLY A 10 -18.08 7.96 -51.70
N PHE A 11 -17.60 8.35 -50.53
CA PHE A 11 -17.06 7.42 -49.55
C PHE A 11 -18.10 6.38 -49.12
N THR A 12 -17.66 5.12 -48.98
CA THR A 12 -18.48 4.05 -48.45
C THR A 12 -18.66 4.16 -46.94
N ILE A 13 -19.72 3.54 -46.42
CA ILE A 13 -19.94 3.41 -44.97
C ILE A 13 -18.77 2.66 -44.31
N VAL A 14 -18.16 1.70 -45.02
CA VAL A 14 -17.03 0.91 -44.52
C VAL A 14 -15.78 1.78 -44.31
N GLU A 15 -15.44 2.65 -45.26
CA GLU A 15 -14.32 3.59 -45.11
C GLU A 15 -14.53 4.55 -43.93
N LEU A 16 -15.75 5.06 -43.73
CA LEU A 16 -16.08 5.91 -42.60
C LEU A 16 -15.98 5.16 -41.26
N LEU A 17 -16.45 3.90 -41.19
CA LEU A 17 -16.33 3.04 -40.02
C LEU A 17 -14.86 2.74 -39.66
N ILE A 18 -14.01 2.47 -40.66
CA ILE A 18 -12.57 2.29 -40.46
C ILE A 18 -11.93 3.59 -39.97
N ALA A 19 -12.28 4.74 -40.54
CA ALA A 19 -11.74 6.03 -40.13
C ALA A 19 -12.04 6.36 -38.65
N ILE A 20 -13.29 6.18 -38.19
CA ILE A 20 -13.63 6.42 -36.77
C ILE A 20 -12.98 5.41 -35.83
N ALA A 21 -12.81 4.15 -36.26
CA ALA A 21 -12.11 3.13 -35.45
C ALA A 21 -10.62 3.48 -35.26
N VAL A 22 -9.94 3.92 -36.33
CA VAL A 22 -8.55 4.39 -36.28
C VAL A 22 -8.42 5.62 -35.35
N VAL A 23 -9.32 6.60 -35.48
CA VAL A 23 -9.31 7.80 -34.61
C VAL A 23 -9.54 7.42 -33.14
N ALA A 24 -10.46 6.49 -32.85
CA ALA A 24 -10.73 6.02 -31.48
C ALA A 24 -9.50 5.34 -30.84
N ILE A 25 -8.80 4.48 -31.59
CA ILE A 25 -7.57 3.81 -31.15
C ILE A 25 -6.45 4.83 -30.89
N LEU A 26 -6.24 5.77 -31.82
CA LEU A 26 -5.23 6.83 -31.67
C LEU A 26 -5.52 7.74 -30.47
N ALA A 27 -6.79 8.11 -30.25
CA ALA A 27 -7.21 8.91 -29.10
C ALA A 27 -6.96 8.18 -27.77
N ALA A 28 -7.31 6.90 -27.67
CA ALA A 28 -7.09 6.10 -26.46
C ALA A 28 -5.60 6.03 -26.07
N ILE A 29 -4.72 5.78 -27.03
CA ILE A 29 -3.26 5.77 -26.81
C ILE A 29 -2.77 7.16 -26.40
N SER A 30 -3.23 8.22 -27.07
CA SER A 30 -2.81 9.60 -26.83
C SER A 30 -3.17 10.10 -25.43
N VAL A 31 -4.33 9.70 -24.88
CA VAL A 31 -4.75 10.11 -23.52
C VAL A 31 -3.80 9.54 -22.45
N VAL A 32 -3.31 8.31 -22.62
CA VAL A 32 -2.38 7.68 -21.66
C VAL A 32 -1.00 8.33 -21.72
N THR A 33 -0.45 8.54 -22.92
CA THR A 33 0.89 9.13 -23.09
C THR A 33 0.92 10.60 -22.66
N TYR A 34 -0.14 11.37 -22.92
CA TYR A 34 -0.24 12.78 -22.55
C TYR A 34 -0.22 12.99 -21.02
N ARG A 35 -0.93 12.17 -20.25
CA ARG A 35 -0.89 12.20 -18.77
C ARG A 35 0.54 12.03 -18.24
N GLY A 36 1.22 10.98 -18.67
CA GLY A 36 2.61 10.72 -18.28
C GLY A 36 3.61 11.78 -18.76
N ILE A 37 3.28 12.65 -19.71
CA ILE A 37 4.09 13.84 -20.05
C ILE A 37 3.81 14.98 -19.06
N LEU A 38 2.54 15.26 -18.75
CA LEU A 38 2.14 16.28 -17.77
C LEU A 38 2.73 16.01 -16.39
N ASP A 39 2.70 14.77 -15.91
CA ASP A 39 3.19 14.41 -14.57
C ASP A 39 4.71 14.58 -14.45
N ARG A 40 5.47 14.26 -15.51
CA ARG A 40 6.91 14.55 -15.58
C ARG A 40 7.21 16.04 -15.65
N ALA A 41 6.39 16.82 -16.38
CA ALA A 41 6.51 18.29 -16.42
C ALA A 41 6.24 18.91 -15.03
N ARG A 42 5.21 18.45 -14.31
CA ARG A 42 4.90 18.84 -12.92
C ARG A 42 6.05 18.49 -11.97
N THR A 43 6.54 17.24 -12.00
CA THR A 43 7.68 16.78 -11.20
C THR A 43 8.92 17.67 -11.40
N SER A 44 9.21 18.03 -12.65
CA SER A 44 10.31 18.93 -13.01
C SER A 44 10.08 20.36 -12.47
N ALA A 45 8.86 20.89 -12.61
CA ALA A 45 8.49 22.22 -12.09
C ALA A 45 8.64 22.29 -10.57
N VAL A 46 8.07 21.34 -9.81
CA VAL A 46 8.20 21.29 -8.34
C VAL A 46 9.66 21.13 -7.91
N THR A 47 10.42 20.30 -8.61
CA THR A 47 11.87 20.13 -8.36
C THR A 47 12.64 21.43 -8.56
N SER A 48 12.31 22.19 -9.61
CA SER A 48 12.89 23.51 -9.87
C SER A 48 12.50 24.53 -8.80
N SER A 49 11.23 24.59 -8.41
CA SER A 49 10.75 25.52 -7.36
C SER A 49 11.35 25.23 -5.98
N LEU A 50 11.49 23.95 -5.59
CA LEU A 50 12.19 23.56 -4.36
C LEU A 50 13.68 23.92 -4.40
N SER A 51 14.34 23.74 -5.56
CA SER A 51 15.75 24.10 -5.73
C SER A 51 15.98 25.61 -5.65
N GLN A 52 15.13 26.40 -6.31
CA GLN A 52 15.15 27.87 -6.23
C GLN A 52 14.88 28.36 -4.79
N THR A 53 13.94 27.73 -4.08
CA THR A 53 13.63 28.06 -2.68
C THR A 53 14.79 27.70 -1.76
N SER A 54 15.43 26.54 -1.95
CA SER A 54 16.66 26.17 -1.22
C SER A 54 17.74 27.25 -1.38
N ASN A 55 18.02 27.66 -2.62
CA ASN A 55 19.06 28.66 -2.90
C ASN A 55 18.74 30.02 -2.25
N LYS A 56 17.47 30.46 -2.27
CA LYS A 56 17.02 31.67 -1.56
C LYS A 56 17.29 31.59 -0.05
N LEU A 57 17.02 30.45 0.57
CA LEU A 57 17.27 30.25 2.01
C LEU A 57 18.77 30.25 2.35
N ASP A 58 19.61 29.69 1.48
CA ASP A 58 21.07 29.70 1.67
C ASP A 58 21.67 31.09 1.50
N ILE A 59 21.18 31.90 0.55
CA ILE A 59 21.53 33.31 0.42
C ILE A 59 21.13 34.07 1.70
N TYR A 60 19.90 33.89 2.20
CA TYR A 60 19.44 34.52 3.44
C TYR A 60 20.28 34.11 4.66
N LYS A 61 20.63 32.82 4.80
CA LYS A 61 21.55 32.37 5.88
C LYS A 61 22.96 32.94 5.74
N THR A 62 23.38 33.29 4.53
CA THR A 62 24.68 33.93 4.28
C THR A 62 24.67 35.42 4.68
N THR A 63 23.52 36.12 4.62
CA THR A 63 23.42 37.53 5.04
C THR A 63 23.04 37.68 6.52
N GLU A 64 22.06 36.91 7.01
CA GLU A 64 21.51 37.03 8.37
C GLU A 64 22.11 36.01 9.37
N GLY A 65 23.05 35.16 8.94
CA GLY A 65 23.68 34.12 9.76
C GLY A 65 22.80 32.90 10.08
N SER A 66 21.48 33.02 9.95
CA SER A 66 20.48 31.95 10.24
C SER A 66 19.48 31.78 9.11
N TYR A 67 18.84 30.61 9.01
CA TYR A 67 17.68 30.43 8.13
C TYR A 67 16.46 31.21 8.68
N PRO A 68 15.56 31.71 7.81
CA PRO A 68 14.43 32.52 8.24
C PRO A 68 13.39 31.68 8.99
N ALA A 69 12.61 32.30 9.87
CA ALA A 69 11.52 31.62 10.57
C ALA A 69 10.36 31.15 9.65
N SER A 70 10.25 31.68 8.42
CA SER A 70 9.28 31.20 7.43
C SER A 70 9.70 31.48 5.98
N LEU A 71 9.13 30.74 5.04
CA LEU A 71 9.34 30.93 3.59
C LEU A 71 8.86 32.30 3.06
N ALA A 72 7.91 32.94 3.75
CA ALA A 72 7.40 34.26 3.36
C ALA A 72 8.50 35.34 3.36
N VAL A 73 9.50 35.22 4.26
CA VAL A 73 10.64 36.15 4.37
C VAL A 73 11.49 36.15 3.10
N VAL A 74 11.60 35.01 2.41
CA VAL A 74 12.31 34.89 1.13
C VAL A 74 11.37 35.02 -0.09
N GLY A 75 10.16 35.54 0.11
CA GLY A 75 9.18 35.72 -0.97
C GLY A 75 8.78 34.39 -1.61
N VAL A 76 8.44 33.39 -0.80
CA VAL A 76 7.85 32.12 -1.24
C VAL A 76 6.57 31.88 -0.44
N SER A 77 5.48 31.61 -1.15
CA SER A 77 4.13 31.49 -0.61
C SER A 77 3.34 30.39 -1.34
N ASN A 78 2.27 29.92 -0.70
CA ASN A 78 1.40 28.90 -1.27
C ASN A 78 0.58 29.45 -2.45
N SER A 79 0.31 28.60 -3.43
CA SER A 79 -0.60 28.86 -4.54
C SER A 79 -1.73 27.82 -4.59
N THR A 80 -2.67 27.97 -5.52
CA THR A 80 -3.77 27.02 -5.74
C THR A 80 -3.28 25.63 -6.16
N SER A 81 -2.14 25.54 -6.86
CA SER A 81 -1.54 24.27 -7.32
C SER A 81 -0.47 23.76 -6.36
N LEU A 82 0.42 24.63 -5.89
CA LEU A 82 1.63 24.28 -5.16
C LEU A 82 1.60 24.86 -3.74
N LYS A 83 1.49 23.97 -2.75
CA LYS A 83 1.52 24.32 -1.32
C LYS A 83 2.87 23.98 -0.72
N TYR A 84 3.35 24.82 0.18
CA TYR A 84 4.58 24.60 0.94
C TYR A 84 4.29 24.46 2.44
N GLU A 85 5.12 23.66 3.08
CA GLU A 85 5.25 23.58 4.54
C GLU A 85 6.75 23.68 4.90
N TYR A 86 7.07 24.25 6.06
CA TYR A 86 8.43 24.61 6.42
C TYR A 86 8.63 24.50 7.94
N THR A 87 9.66 23.75 8.33
CA THR A 87 10.14 23.67 9.72
C THR A 87 11.62 24.07 9.76
N LEU A 88 11.96 24.94 10.70
CA LEU A 88 13.32 25.23 11.12
C LEU A 88 13.56 24.51 12.45
N GLY A 89 14.50 23.57 12.48
CA GLY A 89 14.89 22.85 13.68
C GLY A 89 15.72 23.71 14.64
N THR A 90 15.75 23.32 15.91
CA THR A 90 16.59 23.94 16.96
C THR A 90 18.09 23.72 16.74
N ASP A 91 18.44 22.83 15.80
CA ASP A 91 19.79 22.57 15.29
C ASP A 91 20.23 23.56 14.19
N GLY A 92 19.35 24.48 13.76
CA GLY A 92 19.63 25.43 12.68
C GLY A 92 19.58 24.82 11.27
N HIS A 93 18.95 23.64 11.13
CA HIS A 93 18.64 23.00 9.86
C HIS A 93 17.16 23.21 9.48
N TYR A 94 16.88 23.49 8.21
CA TYR A 94 15.50 23.49 7.71
C TYR A 94 15.13 22.17 7.03
N CYS A 95 13.84 21.84 7.07
CA CYS A 95 13.17 20.89 6.18
C CYS A 95 11.98 21.61 5.51
N MET A 96 11.86 21.54 4.19
CA MET A 96 10.71 22.11 3.46
C MET A 96 10.01 21.04 2.62
N THR A 97 8.71 21.22 2.43
CA THR A 97 7.86 20.43 1.56
C THR A 97 7.33 21.32 0.45
N ALA A 98 7.15 20.75 -0.75
CA ALA A 98 6.25 21.28 -1.76
C ALA A 98 5.30 20.17 -2.21
N THR A 99 4.01 20.47 -2.23
CA THR A 99 2.92 19.53 -2.54
C THR A 99 2.16 20.05 -3.75
N ASP A 100 2.22 19.32 -4.87
CA ASP A 100 1.35 19.54 -6.04
C ASP A 100 0.23 18.52 -6.04
N GLN A 101 -1.01 19.00 -5.92
CA GLN A 101 -2.23 18.19 -5.80
C GLN A 101 -2.13 17.15 -4.66
N ASN A 102 -1.79 15.90 -4.98
CA ASN A 102 -1.70 14.78 -4.03
C ASN A 102 -0.26 14.27 -3.81
N ILE A 103 0.75 14.82 -4.51
CA ILE A 103 2.13 14.33 -4.44
C ILE A 103 2.99 15.34 -3.67
N SER A 104 3.54 14.90 -2.55
CA SER A 104 4.54 15.65 -1.78
C SER A 104 5.97 15.36 -2.26
N TYR A 105 6.77 16.42 -2.26
CA TYR A 105 8.21 16.42 -2.48
C TYR A 105 8.89 17.22 -1.36
N PHE A 106 10.16 16.92 -1.08
CA PHE A 106 10.91 17.63 -0.04
C PHE A 106 12.38 17.86 -0.38
N THR A 107 12.97 18.84 0.31
CA THR A 107 14.41 19.05 0.40
C THR A 107 14.75 19.61 1.78
N SER A 108 15.96 19.34 2.27
CA SER A 108 16.46 19.89 3.53
C SER A 108 17.79 20.61 3.33
N SER A 109 18.18 21.40 4.32
CA SER A 109 19.51 22.01 4.36
C SER A 109 20.67 21.00 4.35
N THR A 110 20.42 19.72 4.65
CA THR A 110 21.42 18.66 4.70
C THR A 110 21.43 17.80 3.43
N THR A 111 20.27 17.52 2.82
CA THR A 111 20.20 16.69 1.61
C THR A 111 20.41 17.47 0.32
N LYS A 112 19.99 18.74 0.28
CA LYS A 112 20.06 19.64 -0.91
C LYS A 112 19.53 19.04 -2.21
N LYS A 113 18.67 18.03 -2.12
CA LYS A 113 18.13 17.26 -3.23
C LYS A 113 16.63 17.11 -3.04
N THR A 114 15.87 17.42 -4.07
CA THR A 114 14.44 17.11 -4.12
C THR A 114 14.25 15.58 -4.16
N VAL A 115 13.44 15.07 -3.24
CA VAL A 115 13.03 13.66 -3.15
C VAL A 115 11.52 13.55 -2.97
N VAL A 116 10.94 12.44 -3.43
CA VAL A 116 9.51 12.14 -3.36
C VAL A 116 9.12 11.69 -1.95
N GLY A 117 7.88 12.00 -1.56
CA GLY A 117 7.41 11.93 -0.18
C GLY A 117 7.55 13.29 0.49
N GLY A 118 6.90 13.41 1.64
CA GLY A 118 7.03 14.63 2.52
C GLY A 118 7.96 14.84 5.35
N CYS A 119 9.11 15.49 5.82
CA CYS A 119 9.38 16.35 6.99
C CYS A 119 8.48 16.11 8.20
N ALA A 120 9.01 15.41 9.20
CA ALA A 120 8.29 15.04 10.41
C ALA A 120 7.54 16.25 11.01
N GLY A 121 6.21 16.13 11.09
CA GLY A 121 5.30 17.18 11.59
C GLY A 121 4.51 17.91 10.50
N HIS A 122 4.88 17.82 9.22
CA HIS A 122 4.14 18.43 8.11
C HIS A 122 2.98 17.54 7.60
N THR A 123 1.97 18.13 6.96
CA THR A 123 0.74 17.47 6.48
C THR A 123 0.88 16.87 5.07
N TRP A 124 1.38 15.63 5.02
CA TRP A 124 1.93 15.00 3.81
C TRP A 124 0.97 14.08 3.03
N PRO A 125 0.28 14.54 1.97
CA PRO A 125 -0.42 13.64 1.05
C PRO A 125 0.58 12.74 0.29
N GLY A 126 0.13 11.52 0.00
CA GLY A 126 1.02 10.46 -0.48
C GLY A 126 1.90 9.85 0.62
N SER A 127 1.61 10.10 1.89
CA SER A 127 2.12 9.31 3.02
C SER A 127 0.96 8.97 3.96
N VAL A 128 0.93 7.73 4.43
CA VAL A 128 -0.24 7.16 5.13
C VAL A 128 0.22 6.38 6.35
N VAL A 129 -0.50 6.51 7.47
CA VAL A 129 -0.25 5.74 8.69
C VAL A 129 -1.00 4.42 8.63
N LEU A 130 -0.28 3.33 8.40
CA LEU A 130 -0.83 1.98 8.53
C LEU A 130 -0.95 1.64 10.02
N THR A 131 -2.05 0.97 10.39
CA THR A 131 -2.24 0.38 11.73
C THR A 131 -2.37 -1.13 11.59
N ASN A 132 -1.58 -1.89 12.34
CA ASN A 132 -1.68 -3.34 12.44
C ASN A 132 -2.69 -3.69 13.54
N LEU A 133 -3.79 -4.33 13.17
CA LEU A 133 -4.86 -4.74 14.08
C LEU A 133 -4.52 -6.03 14.86
N VAL A 134 -3.42 -6.72 14.51
CA VAL A 134 -2.98 -8.00 15.09
C VAL A 134 -1.91 -7.76 16.17
N PRO A 135 -2.24 -7.81 17.47
CA PRO A 135 -1.25 -7.73 18.54
C PRO A 135 -0.31 -8.95 18.52
N ASN A 136 0.97 -8.75 18.85
CA ASN A 136 1.98 -9.82 18.93
C ASN A 136 2.05 -10.70 17.65
N GLY A 137 1.86 -10.09 16.47
CA GLY A 137 1.93 -10.80 15.17
C GLY A 137 3.34 -11.26 14.77
N ASP A 138 4.37 -10.82 15.49
CA ASP A 138 5.76 -11.29 15.41
C ASP A 138 6.14 -12.29 16.53
N PHE A 139 5.18 -12.69 17.38
CA PHE A 139 5.30 -13.75 18.38
C PHE A 139 6.35 -13.55 19.48
N ARG A 140 6.94 -12.34 19.57
CA ARG A 140 7.96 -11.98 20.57
C ARG A 140 7.47 -12.05 22.02
N GLN A 141 6.16 -11.95 22.24
CA GLN A 141 5.51 -12.09 23.54
C GLN A 141 4.97 -13.51 23.74
N GLY A 142 5.57 -14.51 23.09
CA GLY A 142 5.11 -15.89 23.08
C GLY A 142 3.72 -16.01 22.46
N THR A 143 2.84 -16.79 23.07
CA THR A 143 1.45 -16.99 22.64
C THR A 143 0.48 -15.90 23.12
N SER A 144 0.97 -14.77 23.65
CA SER A 144 0.13 -13.66 24.13
C SER A 144 -0.80 -13.14 23.02
N SER A 145 -2.09 -12.95 23.33
CA SER A 145 -3.18 -12.63 22.37
C SER A 145 -3.51 -13.70 21.32
N TRP A 146 -2.85 -14.85 21.33
CA TRP A 146 -3.08 -15.97 20.41
C TRP A 146 -3.72 -17.18 21.09
N LEU A 147 -4.58 -17.88 20.36
CA LEU A 147 -5.28 -19.09 20.79
C LEU A 147 -5.19 -20.19 19.73
N GLY A 148 -4.99 -21.43 20.17
CA GLY A 148 -5.10 -22.60 19.31
C GLY A 148 -6.55 -23.04 19.14
N TYR A 149 -6.95 -23.41 17.92
CA TYR A 149 -8.27 -23.96 17.62
C TYR A 149 -8.08 -25.22 16.77
N GLY A 150 -8.58 -26.37 17.25
CA GLY A 150 -8.17 -27.69 16.74
C GLY A 150 -6.70 -28.05 17.00
N ALA A 151 -5.98 -27.20 17.73
CA ALA A 151 -4.53 -27.25 17.89
C ALA A 151 -4.08 -26.78 19.28
N SER A 152 -2.93 -27.27 19.73
CA SER A 152 -2.11 -26.60 20.73
C SER A 152 -1.15 -25.62 20.03
N ILE A 153 -0.74 -24.55 20.71
CA ILE A 153 0.17 -23.53 20.14
C ILE A 153 1.40 -23.32 21.02
N SER A 154 2.53 -23.06 20.39
CA SER A 154 3.83 -22.76 21.00
C SER A 154 4.58 -21.77 20.12
N VAL A 155 5.62 -21.11 20.64
CA VAL A 155 6.51 -20.26 19.84
C VAL A 155 7.91 -20.85 19.85
N VAL A 156 8.50 -20.99 18.65
CA VAL A 156 9.85 -21.49 18.39
C VAL A 156 10.42 -20.63 17.25
N ASP A 157 11.65 -20.13 17.37
CA ASP A 157 12.37 -19.35 16.35
C ASP A 157 11.51 -18.24 15.67
N ASP A 158 11.00 -17.30 16.47
CA ASP A 158 10.10 -16.20 16.07
C ASP A 158 8.86 -16.67 15.25
N SER A 159 8.41 -17.91 15.48
CA SER A 159 7.34 -18.57 14.72
C SER A 159 6.33 -19.22 15.67
N LEU A 160 5.03 -18.91 15.52
CA LEU A 160 3.98 -19.66 16.22
C LEU A 160 3.74 -20.98 15.51
N THR A 161 4.02 -22.09 16.20
CA THR A 161 3.77 -23.45 15.72
C THR A 161 2.49 -23.98 16.34
N ALA A 162 1.49 -24.23 15.47
CA ALA A 162 0.25 -24.89 15.82
C ALA A 162 0.36 -26.40 15.54
N THR A 163 0.17 -27.20 16.58
CA THR A 163 0.25 -28.67 16.55
C THR A 163 -1.16 -29.26 16.67
N VAL A 164 -1.59 -30.09 15.72
CA VAL A 164 -2.97 -30.63 15.69
C VAL A 164 -3.28 -31.41 16.96
N THR A 165 -4.40 -31.06 17.61
CA THR A 165 -4.99 -31.83 18.73
C THR A 165 -6.34 -32.43 18.36
N ASN A 166 -7.03 -31.87 17.36
CA ASN A 166 -8.24 -32.45 16.77
C ASN A 166 -8.27 -32.21 15.25
N VAL A 167 -8.58 -33.26 14.48
CA VAL A 167 -8.66 -33.20 13.00
C VAL A 167 -9.99 -32.62 12.48
N PHE A 168 -11.01 -32.49 13.32
CA PHE A 168 -12.25 -31.78 12.97
C PHE A 168 -12.09 -30.25 13.02
N GLY A 169 -12.55 -29.56 11.96
CA GLY A 169 -12.64 -28.09 11.90
C GLY A 169 -11.40 -27.36 11.33
N GLY A 170 -10.32 -28.10 11.05
CA GLY A 170 -9.06 -27.56 10.56
C GLY A 170 -8.12 -27.06 11.67
N VAL A 171 -6.82 -27.18 11.44
CA VAL A 171 -5.77 -26.64 12.33
C VAL A 171 -5.77 -25.13 12.20
N ALA A 172 -5.92 -24.41 13.31
CA ALA A 172 -6.03 -22.96 13.27
C ALA A 172 -5.28 -22.26 14.42
N ALA A 173 -4.62 -21.15 14.09
CA ALA A 173 -4.13 -20.17 15.05
C ALA A 173 -5.02 -18.91 14.94
N ARG A 174 -5.60 -18.49 16.08
CA ARG A 174 -6.48 -17.33 16.19
C ARG A 174 -5.77 -16.19 16.93
N SER A 175 -5.80 -14.99 16.37
CA SER A 175 -5.51 -13.75 17.11
C SER A 175 -6.78 -12.97 17.36
N THR A 176 -6.86 -12.24 18.48
CA THR A 176 -7.79 -11.10 18.60
C THR A 176 -7.43 -10.00 17.60
N LEU A 177 -8.40 -9.15 17.26
CA LEU A 177 -8.21 -7.93 16.47
C LEU A 177 -8.56 -6.70 17.32
N SER A 178 -7.74 -5.65 17.23
CA SER A 178 -8.00 -4.37 17.92
C SER A 178 -7.67 -3.17 17.03
N PRO A 179 -8.64 -2.27 16.74
CA PRO A 179 -10.08 -2.41 16.96
C PRO A 179 -10.72 -3.61 16.22
N THR A 180 -11.96 -3.91 16.59
CA THR A 180 -12.83 -4.90 15.94
C THR A 180 -13.05 -4.56 14.46
N ALA A 181 -13.00 -5.56 13.59
CA ALA A 181 -13.32 -5.39 12.17
C ALA A 181 -14.82 -5.11 11.97
N VAL A 182 -15.13 -4.22 11.02
CA VAL A 182 -16.49 -3.68 10.78
C VAL A 182 -17.02 -4.20 9.44
N SER A 183 -18.28 -4.63 9.43
CA SER A 183 -18.96 -5.07 8.20
C SER A 183 -18.97 -3.98 7.13
N GLY A 184 -18.80 -4.37 5.87
CA GLY A 184 -18.73 -3.50 4.69
C GLY A 184 -17.35 -2.91 4.40
N ARG A 185 -16.36 -3.06 5.29
CA ARG A 185 -15.00 -2.52 5.10
C ARG A 185 -14.05 -3.54 4.47
N ALA A 186 -13.09 -3.03 3.70
CA ALA A 186 -11.99 -3.80 3.14
C ALA A 186 -10.76 -3.79 4.07
N TYR A 187 -10.11 -4.95 4.17
CA TYR A 187 -8.96 -5.22 5.01
C TYR A 187 -7.84 -5.87 4.20
N TYR A 188 -6.59 -5.46 4.41
CA TYR A 188 -5.42 -6.19 3.90
C TYR A 188 -4.88 -7.10 4.99
N LEU A 189 -4.67 -8.39 4.66
CA LEU A 189 -4.03 -9.38 5.52
C LEU A 189 -2.70 -9.80 4.89
N LYS A 190 -1.66 -9.95 5.70
CA LYS A 190 -0.38 -10.57 5.30
C LYS A 190 0.19 -11.43 6.42
N TYR A 191 0.77 -12.58 6.06
CA TYR A 191 1.52 -13.46 6.96
C TYR A 191 2.49 -14.36 6.19
N THR A 192 3.37 -15.06 6.91
CA THR A 192 4.18 -16.17 6.37
C THR A 192 3.66 -17.49 6.96
N ILE A 193 3.59 -18.55 6.15
CA ILE A 193 3.17 -19.90 6.56
C ILE A 193 4.22 -20.94 6.16
N LYS A 194 4.46 -21.93 7.02
CA LYS A 194 5.26 -23.13 6.75
C LYS A 194 4.42 -24.37 7.09
N PRO A 195 3.71 -24.98 6.12
CA PRO A 195 2.82 -26.10 6.40
C PRO A 195 3.55 -27.45 6.32
N PHE A 196 3.06 -28.45 7.05
CA PHE A 196 3.55 -29.83 6.93
C PHE A 196 3.17 -30.51 5.59
N TRP A 197 2.17 -29.99 4.87
CA TRP A 197 1.70 -30.56 3.60
C TRP A 197 1.34 -29.48 2.56
N THR A 198 1.44 -29.87 1.29
CA THR A 198 1.22 -28.99 0.14
C THR A 198 -0.28 -28.81 -0.12
N HIS A 199 -0.80 -27.60 0.08
CA HIS A 199 -2.22 -27.28 -0.04
C HIS A 199 -2.43 -25.79 -0.38
N GLN A 200 -3.67 -25.35 -0.56
CA GLN A 200 -4.01 -23.91 -0.57
C GLN A 200 -4.47 -23.51 0.84
N PRO A 201 -3.72 -22.68 1.59
CA PRO A 201 -4.13 -22.22 2.92
C PRO A 201 -5.49 -21.55 2.92
N LEU A 202 -6.23 -21.67 4.02
CA LEU A 202 -7.56 -21.07 4.16
C LEU A 202 -7.52 -19.98 5.22
N VAL A 203 -7.66 -18.73 4.79
CA VAL A 203 -7.89 -17.61 5.71
C VAL A 203 -9.37 -17.60 6.10
N VAL A 204 -9.65 -17.52 7.40
CA VAL A 204 -11.00 -17.39 7.96
C VAL A 204 -10.98 -16.29 9.03
N GLY A 205 -12.13 -15.72 9.41
CA GLY A 205 -12.19 -14.53 10.25
C GLY A 205 -12.23 -13.25 9.40
N LEU A 206 -12.48 -12.10 10.04
CA LEU A 206 -13.11 -10.93 9.40
C LEU A 206 -14.56 -11.18 8.91
N GLY A 207 -15.19 -12.29 9.32
CA GLY A 207 -16.65 -12.41 9.35
C GLY A 207 -17.36 -12.67 8.01
N GLY A 208 -16.80 -13.47 7.10
CA GLY A 208 -17.46 -13.85 5.84
C GLY A 208 -16.92 -15.16 5.24
N PRO A 209 -17.06 -15.37 3.91
CA PRO A 209 -16.52 -16.56 3.24
C PRO A 209 -14.99 -16.63 3.36
N GLY A 210 -14.44 -17.81 3.57
CA GLY A 210 -12.99 -18.00 3.70
C GLY A 210 -12.26 -17.85 2.36
N TRP A 211 -11.03 -17.31 2.38
CA TRP A 211 -10.22 -17.11 1.18
C TRP A 211 -9.18 -18.23 1.02
N MET A 212 -9.17 -18.86 -0.16
CA MET A 212 -8.15 -19.83 -0.56
C MET A 212 -6.92 -19.09 -1.09
N ALA A 213 -5.84 -19.13 -0.31
CA ALA A 213 -4.56 -18.55 -0.66
C ALA A 213 -3.88 -19.28 -1.85
N PRO A 214 -2.85 -18.67 -2.47
CA PRO A 214 -1.93 -19.37 -3.36
C PRO A 214 -1.38 -20.65 -2.71
N LYS A 215 -1.12 -21.68 -3.53
CA LYS A 215 -0.68 -23.00 -3.08
C LYS A 215 0.66 -22.92 -2.33
N ALA A 216 0.64 -23.20 -1.03
CA ALA A 216 1.82 -23.30 -0.17
C ALA A 216 2.33 -24.74 -0.16
N SER A 217 3.64 -24.92 -0.28
CA SER A 217 4.29 -26.23 -0.36
C SER A 217 4.74 -26.74 1.01
N ALA A 218 4.69 -28.07 1.18
CA ALA A 218 5.17 -28.77 2.38
C ALA A 218 6.60 -28.34 2.74
N GLY A 219 6.82 -27.92 3.99
CA GLY A 219 8.13 -27.53 4.53
C GLY A 219 8.68 -26.17 4.04
N ILE A 220 8.02 -25.49 3.10
CA ILE A 220 8.51 -24.24 2.50
C ILE A 220 7.82 -23.02 3.13
N GLU A 221 8.61 -22.05 3.59
CA GLU A 221 8.08 -20.76 4.05
C GLU A 221 7.51 -19.98 2.85
N THR A 222 6.20 -19.76 2.88
CA THR A 222 5.42 -19.10 1.82
C THR A 222 4.83 -17.81 2.37
N VAL A 223 5.09 -16.67 1.73
CA VAL A 223 4.43 -15.41 2.07
C VAL A 223 3.04 -15.38 1.43
N VAL A 224 2.03 -15.01 2.21
CA VAL A 224 0.62 -14.99 1.83
C VAL A 224 0.07 -13.59 2.10
N SER A 225 -0.58 -13.00 1.10
CA SER A 225 -1.25 -11.70 1.21
C SER A 225 -2.55 -11.65 0.40
N GLY A 226 -3.52 -10.86 0.87
CA GLY A 226 -4.83 -10.72 0.24
C GLY A 226 -5.61 -9.52 0.77
N ILE A 227 -6.65 -9.13 0.03
CA ILE A 227 -7.62 -8.11 0.46
C ILE A 227 -8.99 -8.77 0.67
N TYR A 228 -9.70 -8.32 1.69
CA TYR A 228 -10.89 -8.97 2.20
C TYR A 228 -11.96 -7.96 2.64
N THR A 229 -13.18 -8.07 2.10
CA THR A 229 -14.32 -7.26 2.57
C THR A 229 -15.05 -8.02 3.68
N ALA A 230 -15.05 -7.48 4.90
CA ALA A 230 -15.73 -8.09 6.04
C ALA A 230 -17.25 -8.06 5.83
N THR A 231 -17.94 -9.20 5.88
CA THR A 231 -19.42 -9.23 5.75
C THR A 231 -20.15 -9.14 7.10
N THR A 232 -19.49 -9.47 8.21
CA THR A 232 -20.01 -9.31 9.58
C THR A 232 -18.91 -8.78 10.51
N PRO A 233 -19.24 -8.10 11.63
CA PRO A 233 -18.23 -7.62 12.58
C PRO A 233 -17.42 -8.78 13.17
N SER A 234 -16.12 -8.59 13.37
CA SER A 234 -15.23 -9.67 13.84
C SER A 234 -14.14 -9.18 14.78
N THR A 235 -14.06 -9.79 15.96
CA THR A 235 -13.04 -9.51 16.99
C THR A 235 -11.77 -10.36 16.84
N TYR A 236 -11.64 -11.14 15.75
CA TYR A 236 -10.54 -12.08 15.57
C TYR A 236 -10.23 -12.40 14.09
N VAL A 237 -9.04 -12.95 13.87
CA VAL A 237 -8.59 -13.53 12.59
C VAL A 237 -8.07 -14.96 12.82
N ASP A 238 -8.46 -15.90 11.95
CA ASP A 238 -8.06 -17.30 12.00
C ASP A 238 -7.16 -17.66 10.81
N LEU A 239 -5.91 -18.02 11.08
CA LEU A 239 -5.02 -18.62 10.08
C LEU A 239 -5.26 -20.13 10.09
N ARG A 240 -5.91 -20.68 9.06
CA ARG A 240 -6.30 -22.10 9.01
C ARG A 240 -5.64 -22.89 7.88
N LEU A 241 -5.49 -24.19 8.12
CA LEU A 241 -5.30 -25.17 7.04
C LEU A 241 -6.64 -25.50 6.40
N ASN A 242 -6.66 -25.63 5.08
CA ASN A 242 -7.84 -25.99 4.30
C ASN A 242 -8.13 -27.50 4.40
N GLN A 243 -9.39 -27.91 4.62
CA GLN A 243 -9.79 -29.31 4.79
C GLN A 243 -9.96 -30.06 3.46
N ALA A 244 -8.95 -30.02 2.59
CA ALA A 244 -8.93 -30.78 1.33
C ALA A 244 -8.55 -32.27 1.57
N GLY A 245 -9.42 -33.00 2.27
CA GLY A 245 -9.29 -34.43 2.56
C GLY A 245 -8.87 -34.75 4.00
N THR A 246 -9.61 -35.63 4.67
CA THR A 246 -9.38 -36.03 6.07
C THR A 246 -8.20 -36.99 6.26
N THR A 247 -7.57 -37.46 5.18
CA THR A 247 -6.48 -38.45 5.19
C THR A 247 -5.08 -37.85 5.36
N MET A 248 -4.91 -36.53 5.18
CA MET A 248 -3.58 -35.90 5.21
C MET A 248 -3.23 -35.19 6.52
N MET A 249 -4.21 -34.87 7.37
CA MET A 249 -3.96 -34.29 8.70
C MET A 249 -4.04 -35.37 9.78
N ALA A 250 -3.06 -35.43 10.67
CA ALA A 250 -3.09 -36.28 11.86
C ALA A 250 -2.85 -35.45 13.14
N THR A 251 -3.28 -35.97 14.29
CA THR A 251 -2.88 -35.44 15.60
C THR A 251 -1.34 -35.41 15.67
N GLY A 252 -0.77 -34.28 16.06
CA GLY A 252 0.68 -34.07 16.06
C GLY A 252 1.29 -33.46 14.79
N SER A 253 0.55 -33.33 13.67
CA SER A 253 1.06 -32.57 12.51
C SER A 253 1.21 -31.07 12.84
N GLN A 254 2.17 -30.37 12.23
CA GLN A 254 2.55 -29.01 12.64
C GLN A 254 2.58 -27.99 11.48
N VAL A 255 1.97 -26.83 11.69
CA VAL A 255 2.10 -25.66 10.82
C VAL A 255 2.67 -24.49 11.61
N SER A 256 3.65 -23.79 11.05
CA SER A 256 4.20 -22.58 11.67
C SER A 256 3.78 -21.32 10.91
N PHE A 257 3.52 -20.25 11.65
CA PHE A 257 3.16 -18.92 11.14
C PHE A 257 4.17 -17.87 11.62
N LYS A 258 4.44 -16.84 10.81
CA LYS A 258 5.27 -15.67 11.19
C LYS A 258 4.66 -14.37 10.67
N ARG A 259 4.97 -13.26 11.34
CA ARG A 259 4.76 -11.88 10.85
C ARG A 259 3.35 -11.63 10.32
N VAL A 260 2.37 -11.87 11.18
CA VAL A 260 0.94 -11.69 10.87
C VAL A 260 0.55 -10.23 11.06
N LEU A 261 -0.15 -9.64 10.09
CA LEU A 261 -0.73 -8.29 10.20
C LEU A 261 -2.08 -8.20 9.50
N VAL A 262 -2.96 -7.35 10.02
CA VAL A 262 -4.21 -6.92 9.37
C VAL A 262 -4.28 -5.40 9.37
N ILE A 263 -4.76 -4.77 8.29
CA ILE A 263 -4.93 -3.32 8.16
C ILE A 263 -6.36 -3.02 7.67
N ASP A 264 -7.08 -2.12 8.33
CA ASP A 264 -8.39 -1.60 7.88
C ASP A 264 -8.17 -0.58 6.74
N LEU A 265 -8.27 -1.02 5.48
CA LEU A 265 -8.00 -0.17 4.32
C LEU A 265 -9.04 0.95 4.19
N THR A 266 -10.31 0.67 4.46
CA THR A 266 -11.40 1.66 4.38
C THR A 266 -11.19 2.82 5.35
N THR A 267 -10.63 2.58 6.54
CA THR A 267 -10.25 3.63 7.50
C THR A 267 -8.95 4.33 7.10
N THR A 268 -7.99 3.57 6.55
CA THR A 268 -6.63 4.04 6.26
C THR A 268 -6.57 4.90 4.98
N PHE A 269 -7.42 4.63 3.99
CA PHE A 269 -7.43 5.29 2.68
C PHE A 269 -8.77 5.96 2.33
N GLY A 270 -9.85 5.61 3.02
CA GLY A 270 -11.22 6.03 2.74
C GLY A 270 -11.98 5.04 1.86
N ALA A 271 -13.30 4.99 2.02
CA ALA A 271 -14.19 4.12 1.25
C ALA A 271 -14.20 4.47 -0.25
N GLY A 272 -14.06 3.46 -1.10
CA GLY A 272 -13.94 3.61 -2.56
C GLY A 272 -12.55 4.09 -3.01
N LYS A 273 -11.55 4.04 -2.13
CA LYS A 273 -10.15 4.44 -2.38
C LYS A 273 -9.14 3.40 -1.88
N GLU A 274 -9.61 2.25 -1.44
CA GLU A 274 -8.77 1.18 -0.92
C GLU A 274 -7.84 0.64 -2.01
N PRO A 275 -6.52 0.53 -1.75
CA PRO A 275 -5.56 0.01 -2.72
C PRO A 275 -5.89 -1.42 -3.18
N THR A 276 -5.40 -1.79 -4.37
CA THR A 276 -5.37 -3.20 -4.78
C THR A 276 -4.37 -4.01 -3.97
N LYS A 277 -4.50 -5.35 -4.00
CA LYS A 277 -3.58 -6.27 -3.31
C LYS A 277 -2.12 -6.00 -3.67
N ASP A 278 -1.84 -5.82 -4.95
CA ASP A 278 -0.47 -5.71 -5.44
C ASP A 278 0.14 -4.33 -5.12
N GLN A 279 -0.68 -3.28 -5.07
CA GLN A 279 -0.29 -1.97 -4.52
C GLN A 279 0.03 -2.08 -3.02
N MET A 280 -0.78 -2.81 -2.23
CA MET A 280 -0.46 -3.07 -0.81
C MET A 280 0.82 -3.89 -0.66
N ASP A 281 1.03 -4.94 -1.46
CA ASP A 281 2.26 -5.72 -1.42
C ASP A 281 3.49 -4.84 -1.73
N GLN A 282 3.39 -3.95 -2.73
CA GLN A 282 4.43 -2.98 -3.07
C GLN A 282 4.69 -1.98 -1.94
N ILE A 283 3.66 -1.41 -1.31
CA ILE A 283 3.78 -0.59 -0.09
C ILE A 283 4.53 -1.36 1.00
N MET A 284 4.15 -2.63 1.22
CA MET A 284 4.75 -3.49 2.23
C MET A 284 6.18 -3.94 1.91
N THR A 285 6.75 -3.64 0.73
CA THR A 285 8.19 -3.85 0.46
C THR A 285 9.09 -2.79 1.10
N GLN A 286 8.53 -1.62 1.46
CA GLN A 286 9.28 -0.52 2.09
C GLN A 286 9.66 -0.80 3.55
N LEU A 287 9.02 -1.79 4.18
CA LEU A 287 9.16 -2.09 5.60
C LEU A 287 10.12 -3.28 5.82
N PRO A 288 10.95 -3.28 6.89
CA PRO A 288 11.83 -4.40 7.20
C PRO A 288 11.06 -5.72 7.36
N ASN A 289 11.45 -6.76 6.61
CA ASN A 289 10.72 -8.03 6.48
C ASN A 289 9.25 -7.90 6.02
N GLY A 290 8.85 -6.72 5.55
CA GLY A 290 7.50 -6.35 5.15
C GLY A 290 6.45 -6.54 6.24
N TRP A 291 6.76 -6.12 7.48
CA TRP A 291 5.89 -6.21 8.67
C TRP A 291 6.15 -5.05 9.65
N PHE A 292 5.19 -4.74 10.54
CA PHE A 292 5.32 -3.73 11.60
C PHE A 292 4.40 -4.03 12.81
N TYR A 293 4.76 -3.53 14.00
CA TYR A 293 4.14 -3.96 15.27
C TYR A 293 2.78 -3.32 15.56
N SER A 294 2.68 -1.98 15.57
CA SER A 294 1.44 -1.27 15.94
C SER A 294 1.04 -0.26 14.85
N THR A 295 1.82 0.81 14.66
CA THR A 295 1.63 1.76 13.57
C THR A 295 2.94 1.97 12.82
N THR A 296 2.85 2.38 11.55
CA THR A 296 3.99 2.87 10.77
C THR A 296 3.51 3.82 9.68
N THR A 297 4.28 4.86 9.39
CA THR A 297 4.08 5.68 8.19
C THR A 297 4.71 4.98 6.99
N VAL A 298 4.04 4.97 5.85
CA VAL A 298 4.56 4.50 4.55
C VAL A 298 4.39 5.57 3.49
N ASN A 299 5.25 5.55 2.48
CA ASN A 299 5.13 6.42 1.31
C ASN A 299 4.25 5.70 0.26
N THR A 300 3.22 6.37 -0.26
CA THR A 300 2.30 5.81 -1.25
C THR A 300 2.39 6.48 -2.61
N ASN A 301 3.22 7.51 -2.75
CA ASN A 301 3.45 8.22 -4.01
C ASN A 301 3.99 7.28 -5.09
N GLY A 302 3.35 7.27 -6.26
CA GLY A 302 3.74 6.40 -7.37
C GLY A 302 3.37 4.93 -7.18
N ILE A 303 2.60 4.60 -6.14
CA ILE A 303 1.95 3.30 -5.95
C ILE A 303 0.43 3.46 -6.05
N LEU A 304 -0.13 4.53 -5.48
CA LEU A 304 -1.55 4.91 -5.51
C LEU A 304 -1.79 6.15 -6.39
#